data_AF-A0AAV5TSK1-F1
#
_entry.id   AF-A0AAV5TSK1-F1
#
_cell.length_a   1.000
_cell.length_b   1.000
_cell.length_c   1.000
_cell.angle_alpha   90.00
_cell.angle_beta   90.00
_cell.angle_gamma   90.00
#
_symmetry.space_group_name_H-M   'P 1'
#
loop_
_entity.id
_entity.type
_entity.pdbx_description
1 polymer ?
#
loop_
_entity_poly.entity_id
_entity_poly.type
_entity_poly.pdbx_seq_one_letter_code
_entity_poly.pdbx_strand_id
1 'polypeptide(L)'
;SESKYFLEKLIIEGDDNFGKEIMVKSFVLDLAKSCKVLAISLDYVTLKTIHEVYKIMLNGSGKLHLLEDDFMKNELCIAFLQLIGIIYRDGEFFSNKDIEVYKVDVEDGRDLWHIFDANIEIILEENIFTGLFLDGAFSLRLHETQESLENAKSDERMERIDIGPE
;
A
#
# COMPACT_ATOMS: atom_id res chain seq x y z
N SER A 1 2.18 -7.88 35.03
CA SER A 1 1.29 -7.28 34.01
C SER A 1 2.10 -6.24 33.27
N GLU A 2 2.67 -6.60 32.12
CA GLU A 2 3.31 -5.60 31.27
C GLU A 2 2.21 -4.82 30.55
N SER A 3 2.11 -3.54 30.87
CA SER A 3 1.34 -2.58 30.10
C SER A 3 1.96 -2.53 28.70
N LYS A 4 1.42 -3.31 27.75
CA LYS A 4 1.74 -3.17 26.33
C LYS A 4 1.21 -1.81 25.89
N TYR A 5 2.08 -0.81 25.86
CA TYR A 5 1.78 0.47 25.22
C TYR A 5 1.34 0.18 23.79
N PHE A 6 0.11 0.58 23.48
CA PHE A 6 -0.48 0.42 22.17
C PHE A 6 -0.33 1.75 21.43
N LEU A 7 0.39 1.73 20.31
CA LEU A 7 0.52 2.89 19.45
C LEU A 7 -0.59 2.80 18.39
N GLU A 8 -1.59 3.66 18.50
CA GLU A 8 -2.71 3.69 17.56
C GLU A 8 -2.25 4.19 16.19
N LYS A 9 -1.51 5.30 16.18
CA LYS A 9 -0.92 5.91 14.99
C LYS A 9 0.51 6.33 15.28
N LEU A 10 1.41 6.03 14.35
CA LEU A 10 2.76 6.57 14.33
C LEU A 10 3.00 7.24 12.97
N ILE A 11 3.42 8.50 13.01
CA ILE A 11 3.86 9.26 11.85
C ILE A 11 5.35 9.53 12.05
N ILE A 12 6.18 9.12 11.10
CA ILE A 12 7.62 9.43 11.12
C ILE A 12 7.91 10.36 9.96
N GLU A 13 7.92 11.66 10.26
CA GLU A 13 8.44 12.70 9.38
C GLU A 13 9.93 12.88 9.70
N GLY A 14 10.80 12.50 8.78
CA GLY A 14 12.25 12.60 8.95
C GLY A 14 12.88 13.49 7.90
N ASP A 15 13.80 14.36 8.31
CA ASP A 15 14.82 14.90 7.41
C ASP A 15 15.71 13.74 6.92
N ASP A 16 16.23 13.81 5.69
CA ASP A 16 16.80 12.69 4.91
C ASP A 16 17.87 11.88 5.65
N ASN A 17 18.54 12.48 6.63
CA ASN A 17 19.59 11.84 7.41
C ASN A 17 19.06 10.98 8.57
N PHE A 18 17.96 11.37 9.21
CA PHE A 18 17.40 10.64 10.35
C PHE A 18 16.71 9.34 9.90
N GLY A 19 16.01 9.39 8.75
CA GLY A 19 15.36 8.22 8.16
C GLY A 19 16.34 7.10 7.80
N LYS A 20 17.50 7.45 7.21
CA LYS A 20 18.53 6.48 6.80
C LYS A 20 19.16 5.71 7.96
N GLU A 21 19.42 6.38 9.09
CA GLU A 21 20.11 5.74 10.22
C GLU A 21 19.19 4.85 11.06
N ILE A 22 17.88 5.14 11.11
CA ILE A 22 16.94 4.46 12.01
C ILE A 22 16.05 3.45 11.29
N MET A 23 15.70 3.66 10.00
CA MET A 23 14.83 2.75 9.26
C MET A 23 15.57 1.51 8.76
N VAL A 24 16.07 0.73 9.71
CA VAL A 24 16.48 -0.64 9.48
C VAL A 24 15.25 -1.54 9.32
N LYS A 25 15.39 -2.60 8.54
CA LYS A 25 14.32 -3.58 8.29
C LYS A 25 13.59 -4.04 9.56
N SER A 26 14.31 -4.34 10.64
CA SER A 26 13.69 -4.81 11.89
C SER A 26 12.77 -3.78 12.51
N PHE A 27 13.15 -2.50 12.49
CA PHE A 27 12.36 -1.42 13.06
C PHE A 27 10.99 -1.29 12.39
N VAL A 28 10.95 -1.26 11.05
CA VAL A 28 9.68 -1.18 10.29
C VAL A 28 8.79 -2.39 10.57
N LEU A 29 9.36 -3.60 10.63
CA LEU A 29 8.60 -4.82 10.90
C LEU A 29 8.08 -4.88 12.34
N ASP A 30 8.83 -4.35 13.31
CA ASP A 30 8.40 -4.25 14.70
C ASP A 30 7.26 -3.23 14.85
N LEU A 31 7.32 -2.12 14.11
CA LEU A 31 6.23 -1.16 14.02
C LEU A 31 4.97 -1.79 13.41
N ALA A 32 5.07 -2.48 12.27
CA ALA A 32 3.93 -3.16 11.65
C ALA A 32 3.24 -4.20 12.57
N LYS A 33 3.99 -4.77 13.51
CA LYS A 33 3.42 -5.68 14.53
C LYS A 33 2.79 -4.95 15.72
N SER A 34 3.16 -3.71 15.95
CA SER A 34 2.87 -2.98 17.18
C SER A 34 1.84 -1.86 17.01
N CYS A 35 1.74 -1.25 15.81
CA CYS A 35 0.80 -0.17 15.52
C CYS A 35 -0.32 -0.57 14.56
N LYS A 36 -1.42 0.19 14.57
CA LYS A 36 -2.52 0.05 13.59
C LYS A 36 -2.32 0.89 12.34
N VAL A 37 -1.77 2.10 12.49
CA VAL A 37 -1.50 3.00 11.38
C VAL A 37 -0.03 3.38 11.40
N LEU A 38 0.61 3.26 10.24
CA LEU A 38 2.00 3.63 10.01
C LEU A 38 2.07 4.54 8.79
N ALA A 39 2.36 5.82 9.02
CA ALA A 39 2.65 6.78 7.95
C ALA A 39 4.16 7.07 7.97
N ILE A 40 4.88 6.55 6.98
CA ILE A 40 6.35 6.65 6.89
C ILE A 40 6.77 6.82 5.45
N SER A 41 7.85 7.58 5.21
CA SER A 41 8.52 7.56 3.91
C SER A 41 9.11 6.17 3.64
N LEU A 42 8.79 5.57 2.49
CA LEU A 42 9.35 4.28 2.09
C LEU A 42 10.66 4.40 1.30
N ASP A 43 11.21 5.61 1.16
CA ASP A 43 12.46 5.88 0.43
C ASP A 43 13.66 5.07 0.92
N TYR A 44 13.65 4.73 2.21
CA TYR A 44 14.72 3.99 2.88
C TYR A 44 14.33 2.53 3.15
N VAL A 45 13.13 2.13 2.74
CA VAL A 45 12.58 0.80 2.98
C VAL A 45 12.81 -0.06 1.75
N THR A 46 13.49 -1.19 1.94
CA THR A 46 13.70 -2.12 0.82
C THR A 46 12.38 -2.75 0.36
N LEU A 47 12.26 -3.07 -0.92
CA LEU A 47 11.16 -3.84 -1.51
C LEU A 47 10.79 -5.07 -0.68
N LYS A 48 11.81 -5.81 -0.22
CA LYS A 48 11.62 -6.99 0.64
C LYS A 48 10.92 -6.64 1.95
N THR A 49 11.23 -5.51 2.57
CA THR A 49 10.58 -5.07 3.80
C THR A 49 9.11 -4.73 3.56
N ILE A 50 8.78 -4.02 2.49
CA ILE A 50 7.39 -3.69 2.13
C ILE A 50 6.59 -4.98 1.91
N HIS A 51 7.14 -5.94 1.18
CA HIS A 51 6.50 -7.25 0.99
C HIS A 51 6.31 -8.03 2.30
N GLU A 52 7.28 -7.99 3.22
CA GLU A 52 7.09 -8.59 4.55
C GLU A 52 5.97 -7.87 5.35
N VAL A 53 5.85 -6.54 5.27
CA VAL A 53 4.75 -5.80 5.90
C VAL A 53 3.41 -6.20 5.29
N TYR A 54 3.30 -6.24 3.96
CA TYR A 54 2.11 -6.73 3.26
C TYR A 54 1.72 -8.15 3.73
N LYS A 55 2.68 -9.08 3.83
CA LYS A 55 2.41 -10.42 4.37
C LYS A 55 1.95 -10.41 5.82
N ILE A 56 2.52 -9.54 6.66
CA ILE A 56 2.12 -9.37 8.07
C ILE A 56 0.65 -8.92 8.16
N MET A 57 0.23 -7.99 7.29
CA MET A 57 -1.16 -7.54 7.22
C MET A 57 -2.06 -8.69 6.74
N LEU A 58 -1.69 -9.37 5.65
CA LEU A 58 -2.51 -10.41 5.02
C LEU A 58 -2.71 -11.63 5.93
N ASN A 59 -1.66 -12.04 6.65
CA ASN A 59 -1.72 -13.22 7.53
C ASN A 59 -2.19 -12.92 8.95
N GLY A 60 -2.46 -11.66 9.28
CA GLY A 60 -2.89 -11.24 10.62
C GLY A 60 -1.84 -11.43 11.73
N SER A 61 -0.56 -11.55 11.38
CA SER A 61 0.53 -11.73 12.37
C SER A 61 0.97 -10.42 13.04
N GLY A 62 0.43 -9.28 12.58
CA GLY A 62 0.67 -7.96 13.13
C GLY A 62 -0.62 -7.26 13.55
N LYS A 63 -0.51 -5.95 13.75
CA LYS A 63 -1.64 -5.08 14.10
C LYS A 63 -1.89 -4.00 13.06
N LEU A 64 -1.03 -3.92 12.04
CA LEU A 64 -1.10 -2.88 11.02
C LEU A 64 -2.34 -3.07 10.16
N HIS A 65 -3.13 -2.00 10.10
CA HIS A 65 -4.31 -1.88 9.25
C HIS A 65 -4.08 -0.90 8.11
N LEU A 66 -3.10 0.00 8.25
CA LEU A 66 -2.85 1.05 7.28
C LEU A 66 -1.36 1.38 7.24
N LEU A 67 -0.76 1.19 6.06
CA LEU A 67 0.56 1.72 5.70
C LEU A 67 0.33 2.83 4.68
N GLU A 68 0.87 4.02 4.91
CA GLU A 68 0.76 5.16 4.01
C GLU A 68 2.15 5.77 3.75
N ASP A 69 2.40 6.10 2.49
CA ASP A 69 3.54 6.89 2.02
C ASP A 69 3.08 7.83 0.92
N ASP A 70 3.35 9.12 1.08
CA ASP A 70 2.95 10.15 0.12
C ASP A 70 3.93 10.26 -1.06
N PHE A 71 5.12 9.64 -0.97
CA PHE A 71 6.21 9.84 -1.93
C PHE A 71 6.87 8.53 -2.37
N MET A 72 6.09 7.46 -2.56
CA MET A 72 6.67 6.18 -2.97
C MET A 72 7.21 6.27 -4.40
N LYS A 73 8.50 5.96 -4.57
CA LYS A 73 9.15 5.88 -5.89
C LYS A 73 8.44 4.91 -6.82
N ASN A 74 8.19 5.33 -8.06
CA ASN A 74 7.47 4.53 -9.06
C ASN A 74 8.07 3.13 -9.29
N GLU A 75 9.40 3.06 -9.44
CA GLU A 75 10.10 1.79 -9.66
C GLU A 75 9.91 0.80 -8.51
N LEU A 76 9.88 1.32 -7.26
CA LEU A 76 9.66 0.50 -6.08
C LEU A 76 8.22 -0.02 -6.02
N CYS A 77 7.24 0.81 -6.39
CA CYS A 77 5.84 0.42 -6.45
C CYS A 77 5.58 -0.65 -7.51
N ILE A 78 6.08 -0.44 -8.74
CA ILE A 78 5.97 -1.42 -9.83
C ILE A 78 6.62 -2.75 -9.44
N ALA A 79 7.82 -2.70 -8.85
CA ALA A 79 8.51 -3.91 -8.38
C ALA A 79 7.76 -4.61 -7.24
N PHE A 80 7.05 -3.86 -6.39
CA PHE A 80 6.18 -4.41 -5.35
C PHE A 80 4.97 -5.13 -5.94
N LEU A 81 4.25 -4.51 -6.88
CA LEU A 81 3.13 -5.14 -7.57
C LEU A 81 3.55 -6.45 -8.26
N GLN A 82 4.66 -6.42 -9.00
CA GLN A 82 5.19 -7.62 -9.66
C GLN A 82 5.50 -8.73 -8.64
N LEU A 83 6.08 -8.36 -7.48
CA LEU A 83 6.42 -9.31 -6.43
C LEU A 83 5.20 -9.99 -5.80
N ILE A 84 4.03 -9.34 -5.80
CA ILE A 84 2.76 -9.91 -5.31
C ILE A 84 1.92 -10.54 -6.43
N GLY A 85 2.46 -10.64 -7.65
CA GLY A 85 1.81 -11.28 -8.81
C GLY A 85 0.84 -10.39 -9.56
N ILE A 86 1.07 -9.07 -9.56
CA ILE A 86 0.27 -8.08 -10.28
C ILE A 86 1.19 -7.35 -11.25
N ILE A 87 0.88 -7.41 -12.53
CA ILE A 87 1.67 -6.76 -13.57
C ILE A 87 0.88 -5.59 -14.13
N TYR A 88 1.54 -4.45 -14.24
CA TYR A 88 1.03 -3.31 -15.01
C TYR A 88 1.86 -3.16 -16.27
N ARG A 89 1.20 -3.16 -17.44
CA ARG A 89 1.85 -3.01 -18.74
C ARG A 89 0.89 -2.35 -19.73
N ASP A 90 1.39 -1.37 -20.47
CA ASP A 90 0.65 -0.70 -21.55
C ASP A 90 -0.71 -0.09 -21.13
N GLY A 91 -0.83 0.37 -19.88
CA GLY A 91 -2.08 0.96 -19.38
C GLY A 91 -3.02 -0.03 -18.69
N GLU A 92 -2.67 -1.32 -18.67
CA GLU A 92 -3.54 -2.39 -18.22
C GLU A 92 -2.91 -3.20 -17.08
N PHE A 93 -3.77 -3.72 -16.19
CA PHE A 93 -3.38 -4.65 -15.14
C PHE A 93 -3.60 -6.10 -15.59
N PHE A 94 -2.68 -6.96 -15.19
CA PHE A 94 -2.70 -8.40 -15.41
C PHE A 94 -2.41 -9.12 -14.10
N SER A 95 -3.13 -10.21 -13.83
CA SER A 95 -2.82 -11.10 -12.71
C SER A 95 -3.42 -12.48 -12.95
N ASN A 96 -2.71 -13.51 -12.48
CA ASN A 96 -3.25 -14.86 -12.35
C ASN A 96 -4.01 -15.08 -11.03
N LYS A 97 -4.07 -14.05 -10.17
CA LYS A 97 -4.82 -14.05 -8.91
C LYS A 97 -6.23 -13.48 -9.12
N ASP A 98 -7.15 -13.87 -8.25
CA ASP A 98 -8.48 -13.27 -8.17
C ASP A 98 -8.38 -11.93 -7.43
N ILE A 99 -8.14 -10.86 -8.20
CA ILE A 99 -8.08 -9.49 -7.71
C ILE A 99 -9.15 -8.66 -8.44
N GLU A 100 -9.55 -7.56 -7.80
CA GLU A 100 -10.44 -6.59 -8.42
C GLU A 100 -9.74 -5.23 -8.50
N VAL A 101 -9.80 -4.59 -9.67
CA VAL A 101 -9.17 -3.30 -9.91
C VAL A 101 -10.26 -2.27 -10.20
N TYR A 102 -10.12 -1.11 -9.57
CA TYR A 102 -11.00 0.03 -9.76
C TYR A 102 -10.16 1.29 -10.00
N LYS A 103 -10.72 2.22 -10.77
CA LYS A 103 -10.16 3.54 -11.02
C LYS A 103 -11.10 4.61 -10.47
N VAL A 104 -10.56 5.65 -9.84
CA VAL A 104 -11.31 6.82 -9.35
C VAL A 104 -10.68 8.06 -9.96
N ASP A 105 -11.48 8.85 -10.68
CA ASP A 105 -11.11 10.19 -11.13
C ASP A 105 -11.31 11.17 -9.97
N VAL A 106 -10.23 11.79 -9.49
CA VAL A 106 -10.29 12.81 -8.45
C VAL A 106 -10.26 14.18 -9.11
N GLU A 107 -11.16 15.08 -8.67
CA GLU A 107 -11.44 16.41 -9.27
C GLU A 107 -10.20 17.29 -9.57
N ASP A 108 -9.05 17.02 -8.94
CA ASP A 108 -7.77 17.70 -9.18
C ASP A 108 -7.00 17.17 -10.41
N GLY A 109 -7.59 16.28 -11.21
CA GLY A 109 -6.92 15.60 -12.33
C GLY A 109 -5.92 14.55 -11.88
N ARG A 110 -6.13 13.99 -10.68
CA ARG A 110 -5.35 12.86 -10.17
C ARG A 110 -6.22 11.63 -10.20
N ASP A 111 -5.80 10.62 -10.93
CA ASP A 111 -6.49 9.34 -10.93
C ASP A 111 -5.89 8.43 -9.85
N LEU A 112 -6.76 7.75 -9.10
CA LEU A 112 -6.37 6.75 -8.12
C LEU A 112 -6.76 5.36 -8.61
N TRP A 113 -5.83 4.43 -8.45
CA TRP A 113 -6.06 3.01 -8.64
C TRP A 113 -6.30 2.34 -7.29
N HIS A 114 -7.39 1.60 -7.19
CA HIS A 114 -7.73 0.77 -6.05
C HIS A 114 -7.66 -0.69 -6.47
N ILE A 115 -6.74 -1.45 -5.89
CA ILE A 115 -6.54 -2.87 -6.17
C ILE A 115 -6.88 -3.67 -4.93
N PHE A 116 -7.91 -4.50 -5.02
CA PHE A 116 -8.35 -5.36 -3.94
C PHE A 116 -7.82 -6.78 -4.14
N ASP A 117 -7.02 -7.24 -3.17
CA ASP A 117 -6.43 -8.57 -3.10
C ASP A 117 -6.79 -9.20 -1.75
N ALA A 118 -7.75 -10.13 -1.79
CA ALA A 118 -8.45 -10.62 -0.61
C ALA A 118 -9.07 -9.47 0.21
N ASN A 119 -8.61 -9.26 1.45
CA ASN A 119 -9.06 -8.19 2.33
C ASN A 119 -8.08 -7.02 2.42
N ILE A 120 -7.09 -6.95 1.53
CA ILE A 120 -6.19 -5.81 1.39
C ILE A 120 -6.60 -4.97 0.19
N GLU A 121 -6.69 -3.67 0.41
CA GLU A 121 -6.81 -2.62 -0.60
C GLU A 121 -5.43 -1.97 -0.78
N ILE A 122 -4.96 -1.89 -2.03
CA ILE A 122 -3.76 -1.15 -2.43
C ILE A 122 -4.23 0.09 -3.18
N ILE A 123 -3.87 1.28 -2.69
CA ILE A 123 -4.25 2.55 -3.32
C ILE A 123 -3.00 3.22 -3.87
N LEU A 124 -3.05 3.59 -5.15
CA LEU A 124 -1.92 4.14 -5.90
C LEU A 124 -2.37 5.36 -6.71
N GLU A 125 -1.59 6.44 -6.73
CA GLU A 125 -1.79 7.50 -7.73
C GLU A 125 -1.35 7.04 -9.13
N GLU A 126 -2.07 7.43 -10.20
CA GLU A 126 -1.78 7.03 -11.58
C GLU A 126 -0.44 7.58 -12.10
N ASN A 127 0.03 8.69 -11.53
CA ASN A 127 1.36 9.25 -11.82
C ASN A 127 2.50 8.22 -11.69
N ILE A 128 2.33 7.22 -10.81
CA ILE A 128 3.26 6.10 -10.61
C ILE A 128 3.52 5.36 -11.93
N PHE A 129 2.50 5.24 -12.77
CA PHE A 129 2.54 4.45 -14.00
C PHE A 129 2.91 5.26 -15.24
N THR A 130 2.54 6.53 -15.26
CA THR A 130 2.84 7.41 -16.41
C THR A 130 4.27 7.93 -16.38
N GLY A 131 4.94 7.88 -15.22
CA GLY A 131 6.28 8.43 -15.04
C GLY A 131 6.32 9.96 -15.17
N LEU A 132 5.16 10.62 -15.16
CA LEU A 132 5.06 12.08 -15.21
C LEU A 132 5.64 12.73 -13.94
N PHE A 133 5.59 12.01 -12.83
CA PHE A 133 6.20 12.36 -11.55
C PHE A 133 7.14 11.24 -11.10
N LEU A 134 8.14 11.57 -10.28
CA LEU A 134 9.13 10.59 -9.79
C LEU A 134 8.58 9.72 -8.65
N ASP A 135 7.51 10.18 -8.03
CA ASP A 135 6.86 9.66 -6.84
C ASP A 135 5.34 9.84 -6.95
N GLY A 136 4.63 9.08 -6.12
CA GLY A 136 3.18 9.20 -5.95
C GLY A 136 2.72 8.58 -4.64
N ALA A 137 1.50 8.90 -4.24
CA ALA A 137 0.94 8.34 -3.03
C ALA A 137 0.71 6.83 -3.15
N PHE A 138 1.08 6.11 -2.11
CA PHE A 138 0.94 4.67 -1.96
C PHE A 138 0.32 4.36 -0.60
N SER A 139 -0.66 3.47 -0.58
CA SER A 139 -1.12 2.89 0.68
C SER A 139 -1.51 1.42 0.58
N LEU A 140 -1.35 0.73 1.70
CA LEU A 140 -1.94 -0.59 1.95
C LEU A 140 -2.95 -0.45 3.08
N ARG A 141 -4.19 -0.88 2.85
CA ARG A 141 -5.25 -0.89 3.85
C ARG A 141 -5.78 -2.31 4.04
N LEU A 142 -5.89 -2.74 5.29
CA LEU A 142 -6.52 -4.01 5.67
C LEU A 142 -7.96 -3.76 6.09
N HIS A 143 -8.91 -4.41 5.43
CA HIS A 143 -10.31 -4.45 5.84
C HIS A 143 -10.52 -5.59 6.84
N GLU A 144 -10.78 -5.25 8.11
CA GLU A 144 -10.99 -6.24 9.18
C GLU A 144 -12.26 -7.08 9.00
N THR A 145 -13.24 -6.55 8.25
CA THR A 145 -14.54 -7.19 8.03
C THR A 145 -14.92 -7.18 6.55
N GLN A 146 -15.70 -8.18 6.14
CA GLN A 146 -16.27 -8.21 4.78
C GLN A 146 -17.10 -6.96 4.51
N GLU A 147 -17.87 -6.47 5.49
CA GLU A 147 -18.65 -5.24 5.37
C GLU A 147 -17.76 -4.03 5.05
N SER A 148 -16.61 -3.88 5.72
CA SER A 148 -15.68 -2.79 5.43
C SER A 148 -15.12 -2.87 4.01
N LEU A 149 -14.83 -4.09 3.54
CA LEU A 149 -14.33 -4.32 2.18
C LEU A 149 -15.40 -4.01 1.13
N GLU A 150 -16.62 -4.51 1.30
CA GLU A 150 -17.73 -4.25 0.37
C GLU A 150 -18.10 -2.76 0.34
N ASN A 151 -18.09 -2.09 1.49
CA ASN A 151 -18.32 -0.64 1.55
C ASN A 151 -17.25 0.14 0.78
N ALA A 152 -15.98 -0.28 0.86
CA ALA A 152 -14.90 0.35 0.09
C ALA A 152 -15.08 0.15 -1.43
N LYS A 153 -15.49 -1.05 -1.86
CA LYS A 153 -15.78 -1.35 -3.28
C LYS A 153 -17.04 -0.71 -3.83
N SER A 154 -17.95 -0.27 -2.95
CA SER A 154 -19.25 0.30 -3.32
C SER A 154 -19.22 1.82 -3.49
N ASP A 155 -18.04 2.45 -3.47
CA ASP A 155 -17.92 3.89 -3.74
C ASP A 155 -18.38 4.18 -5.17
N GLU A 156 -19.38 5.06 -5.31
CA GLU A 156 -20.01 5.38 -6.60
C GLU A 156 -19.06 6.04 -7.60
N ARG A 157 -17.92 6.53 -7.13
CA ARG A 157 -16.87 7.14 -7.96
C ARG A 157 -15.91 6.10 -8.56
N MET A 158 -15.97 4.85 -8.09
CA MET A 158 -15.11 3.76 -8.58
C MET A 158 -15.66 3.18 -9.87
N GLU A 159 -14.85 3.23 -10.93
CA GLU A 159 -15.05 2.48 -12.16
C GLU A 159 -14.28 1.17 -12.08
N ARG A 160 -14.99 0.03 -12.19
CA ARG A 160 -14.35 -1.28 -12.23
C ARG A 160 -13.62 -1.48 -13.56
N ILE A 161 -12.38 -1.95 -13.47
CA ILE A 161 -11.52 -2.22 -14.62
C ILE A 161 -11.36 -3.73 -14.80
N ASP A 162 -11.68 -4.22 -15.98
CA ASP A 162 -11.45 -5.61 -16.35
C ASP A 162 -9.95 -5.87 -16.52
N ILE A 163 -9.46 -6.94 -15.92
CA ILE A 163 -8.05 -7.34 -16.00
C ILE A 163 -7.89 -8.65 -16.76
N GLY A 164 -6.77 -8.77 -17.48
CA GLY A 164 -6.40 -10.00 -18.19
C GLY A 164 -5.66 -11.00 -17.29
N PRO A 165 -5.68 -12.30 -17.62
CA PRO A 165 -4.70 -13.22 -17.07
C PRO A 165 -3.28 -12.83 -17.53
N GLU A 166 -2.30 -13.02 -16.66
CA GLU A 166 -0.87 -12.85 -16.99
C GLU A 166 -0.34 -14.02 -17.85
#